data_AF-A0A2K2DNE8-F1
#
_entry.id   AF-A0A2K2DNE8-F1
#
_cell.length_a   1.000
_cell.length_b   1.000
_cell.length_c   1.000
_cell.angle_alpha   90.00
_cell.angle_beta   90.00
_cell.angle_gamma   90.00
#
_symmetry.space_group_name_H-M   'P 1'
#
loop_
_entity.id
_entity.type
_entity.pdbx_description
1 polymer ?
#
loop_
_entity_poly.entity_id
_entity_poly.type
_entity_poly.pdbx_seq_one_letter_code
_entity_poly.pdbx_strand_id
1 'polypeptide(L)'
;MAAAAAEAEPAAEEATLSIYKAARRIKRRGSTLYNALRSVAEDAAFVAEIAALWPALPLVANLRCGLWYTHPRSLAATCYFKSTDGHAGNWSFSTARLNLHLALLAGERGGCIIVDSTRKGKRFPDSMSKTIPIWCSVLNRAIQRHRLRASNQVADDLADVDCILNCDSTSRLPSSSSENSYLEIAIVGSKNDRFSLLKNLPKAINFAQRNLIARRKILLCCQTGEDISICVALAIITRLFNDSGCFDDGDYFVKRDITKLEMRKRLVFICKYAINARPSRGNLRQVYGFLCNEKAQLCC
;
A
#
# COMPACT_ATOMS: atom_id res chain seq x y z
N MET A 1 -11.66 22.91 -88.29
CA MET A 1 -12.90 23.72 -88.17
C MET A 1 -14.01 22.77 -87.77
N ALA A 2 -14.81 22.95 -86.72
CA ALA A 2 -15.14 24.14 -85.96
C ALA A 2 -15.22 23.82 -84.46
N ALA A 3 -15.04 24.86 -83.66
CA ALA A 3 -15.06 24.88 -82.21
C ALA A 3 -16.47 25.20 -81.66
N ALA A 4 -16.60 25.03 -80.33
CA ALA A 4 -17.59 25.58 -79.39
C ALA A 4 -18.99 24.90 -79.38
N ALA A 5 -19.65 24.74 -78.23
CA ALA A 5 -19.59 25.56 -77.03
C ALA A 5 -19.63 24.73 -75.73
N ALA A 6 -18.74 25.08 -74.80
CA ALA A 6 -18.84 24.74 -73.40
C ALA A 6 -19.82 25.71 -72.72
N GLU A 7 -20.82 25.18 -72.03
CA GLU A 7 -21.71 25.97 -71.18
C GLU A 7 -20.89 26.63 -70.07
N ALA A 8 -20.95 27.96 -70.01
CA ALA A 8 -20.29 28.74 -68.99
C ALA A 8 -21.04 28.56 -67.65
N GLU A 9 -20.35 27.98 -66.65
CA GLU A 9 -20.77 28.11 -65.26
C GLU A 9 -20.85 29.60 -64.90
N PRO A 10 -21.91 30.07 -64.22
CA PRO A 10 -21.96 31.43 -63.76
C PRO A 10 -20.81 31.66 -62.79
N ALA A 11 -20.03 32.72 -63.03
CA ALA A 11 -18.97 33.16 -62.15
C ALA A 11 -19.57 33.41 -60.75
N ALA A 12 -19.40 32.44 -59.86
CA ALA A 12 -19.75 32.57 -58.47
C ALA A 12 -18.87 33.68 -57.89
N GLU A 13 -19.51 34.77 -57.44
CA GLU A 13 -18.88 35.79 -56.62
C GLU A 13 -17.95 35.13 -55.62
N GLU A 14 -16.68 35.55 -55.62
CA GLU A 14 -15.66 35.08 -54.71
C GLU A 14 -15.99 35.61 -53.30
N ALA A 15 -17.01 35.00 -52.68
CA ALA A 15 -17.44 35.33 -51.33
C ALA A 15 -16.25 35.05 -50.41
N THR A 16 -15.67 36.12 -49.87
CA THR A 16 -14.55 36.08 -48.94
C THR A 16 -14.83 35.06 -47.85
N LEU A 17 -14.16 33.91 -47.95
CA LEU A 17 -14.33 32.79 -47.04
C LEU A 17 -13.88 33.25 -45.66
N SER A 18 -14.84 33.46 -44.76
CA SER A 18 -14.54 33.67 -43.34
C SER A 18 -13.53 32.63 -42.85
N ILE A 19 -12.54 33.08 -42.06
CA ILE A 19 -11.48 32.23 -41.48
C ILE A 19 -12.07 30.96 -40.84
N TYR A 20 -13.24 31.07 -40.20
CA TYR A 20 -13.95 29.93 -39.62
C TYR A 20 -14.42 28.91 -40.67
N LYS A 21 -14.95 29.36 -41.81
CA LYS A 21 -15.38 28.48 -42.92
C LYS A 21 -14.18 27.84 -43.61
N ALA A 22 -13.10 28.59 -43.83
CA ALA A 22 -11.86 28.09 -44.40
C ALA A 22 -11.22 27.01 -43.50
N ALA A 23 -11.06 27.28 -42.20
CA ALA A 23 -10.52 26.32 -41.22
C ALA A 23 -11.37 25.05 -41.12
N ARG A 24 -12.70 25.18 -41.15
CA ARG A 24 -13.61 24.02 -41.12
C ARG A 24 -13.52 23.18 -42.41
N ARG A 25 -13.32 23.82 -43.57
CA ARG A 25 -13.12 23.15 -44.86
C ARG A 25 -11.78 22.40 -44.90
N ILE A 26 -10.70 23.00 -44.38
CA ILE A 26 -9.40 22.33 -44.20
C ILE A 26 -9.54 21.12 -43.27
N LYS A 27 -10.22 21.29 -42.12
CA LYS A 27 -10.46 20.19 -41.16
C LYS A 27 -11.25 19.04 -41.79
N ARG A 28 -12.26 19.33 -42.64
CA ARG A 28 -13.01 18.31 -43.38
C ARG A 28 -12.13 17.59 -44.40
N ARG A 29 -11.28 18.31 -45.14
CA ARG A 29 -10.31 17.70 -46.08
C ARG A 29 -9.32 16.77 -45.39
N GLY A 30 -8.99 17.04 -44.12
CA GLY A 30 -8.15 16.16 -43.30
C GLY A 30 -8.86 14.91 -42.75
N SER A 31 -10.20 14.87 -42.72
CA SER A 31 -11.00 13.79 -42.13
C SER A 31 -11.33 12.69 -43.15
N THR A 32 -10.33 12.23 -43.91
CA THR A 32 -10.49 11.11 -44.84
C THR A 32 -10.28 9.78 -44.13
N LEU A 33 -10.85 8.70 -44.69
CA LEU A 33 -10.61 7.34 -44.22
C LEU A 33 -9.11 7.02 -44.21
N TYR A 34 -8.38 7.41 -45.26
CA TYR A 34 -6.93 7.23 -45.35
C TYR A 34 -6.20 7.88 -44.17
N ASN A 35 -6.49 9.15 -43.86
CA ASN A 35 -5.82 9.84 -42.75
C ASN A 35 -6.18 9.23 -41.39
N ALA A 36 -7.40 8.72 -41.22
CA ALA A 36 -7.81 8.02 -40.01
C ALA A 36 -7.05 6.70 -39.83
N LEU A 37 -6.95 5.87 -40.88
CA LEU A 37 -6.20 4.62 -40.86
C LEU A 37 -4.70 4.86 -40.66
N ARG A 38 -4.15 5.89 -41.33
CA ARG A 38 -2.74 6.27 -41.15
C ARG A 38 -2.44 6.70 -39.72
N SER A 39 -3.31 7.52 -39.12
CA SER A 39 -3.19 7.91 -37.70
C SER A 39 -3.22 6.70 -36.77
N VAL A 40 -4.12 5.73 -37.01
CA VAL A 40 -4.17 4.49 -36.22
C VAL A 40 -2.89 3.68 -36.37
N ALA A 41 -2.35 3.57 -37.59
CA ALA A 41 -1.11 2.85 -37.84
C ALA A 41 0.11 3.52 -37.16
N GLU A 42 0.20 4.85 -37.22
CA GLU A 42 1.24 5.64 -36.53
C GLU A 42 1.15 5.46 -35.01
N ASP A 43 -0.06 5.58 -34.43
CA ASP A 43 -0.28 5.39 -32.99
C ASP A 43 0.02 3.93 -32.55
N ALA A 44 -0.32 2.94 -33.38
CA ALA A 44 -0.02 1.53 -33.10
C ALA A 44 1.50 1.24 -33.12
N ALA A 45 2.23 1.86 -34.05
CA ALA A 45 3.69 1.77 -34.08
C ALA A 45 4.32 2.39 -32.82
N PHE A 46 3.85 3.58 -32.41
CA PHE A 46 4.28 4.21 -31.16
C PHE A 46 4.03 3.32 -29.93
N VAL A 47 2.85 2.70 -29.83
CA VAL A 47 2.56 1.77 -28.73
C VAL A 47 3.51 0.57 -28.73
N ALA A 48 3.86 0.03 -29.90
CA ALA A 48 4.82 -1.06 -30.02
C ALA A 48 6.24 -0.64 -29.57
N GLU A 49 6.68 0.57 -29.94
CA GLU A 49 7.96 1.14 -29.49
C GLU A 49 8.01 1.26 -27.96
N ILE A 50 6.96 1.81 -27.33
CA ILE A 50 6.90 1.94 -25.87
C ILE A 50 6.91 0.58 -25.18
N ALA A 51 6.20 -0.42 -25.72
CA ALA A 51 6.20 -1.78 -25.19
C ALA A 51 7.59 -2.43 -25.28
N ALA A 52 8.33 -2.17 -26.36
CA ALA A 52 9.69 -2.67 -26.54
C ALA A 52 10.70 -2.04 -25.55
N LEU A 53 10.49 -0.79 -25.15
CA LEU A 53 11.32 -0.12 -24.13
C LEU A 53 11.14 -0.70 -22.72
N TRP A 54 9.98 -1.30 -22.43
CA TRP A 54 9.62 -1.81 -21.11
C TRP A 54 9.12 -3.26 -21.17
N PRO A 55 9.96 -4.23 -21.59
CA PRO A 55 9.54 -5.60 -21.86
C PRO A 55 9.06 -6.35 -20.60
N ALA A 56 9.46 -5.90 -19.41
CA ALA A 56 8.99 -6.47 -18.14
C ALA A 56 7.53 -6.10 -17.81
N LEU A 57 7.01 -5.01 -18.39
CA LEU A 57 5.66 -4.53 -18.11
C LEU A 57 4.68 -5.07 -19.16
N PRO A 58 3.67 -5.86 -18.76
CA PRO A 58 2.68 -6.38 -19.68
C PRO A 58 1.86 -5.26 -20.32
N LEU A 59 1.65 -5.36 -21.64
CA LEU A 59 0.80 -4.46 -22.40
C LEU A 59 -0.67 -4.88 -22.28
N VAL A 60 -1.53 -3.93 -21.93
CA VAL A 60 -2.96 -4.14 -21.67
C VAL A 60 -3.78 -3.13 -22.46
N ALA A 61 -4.82 -3.59 -23.13
CA ALA A 61 -5.69 -2.73 -23.95
C ALA A 61 -7.00 -2.45 -23.23
N ASN A 62 -7.35 -1.17 -23.06
CA ASN A 62 -8.68 -0.79 -22.63
C ASN A 62 -9.67 -1.01 -23.78
N LEU A 63 -10.67 -1.86 -23.59
CA LEU A 63 -11.67 -2.26 -24.59
C LEU A 63 -12.52 -1.10 -25.13
N ARG A 64 -12.39 0.11 -24.56
CA ARG A 64 -12.99 1.33 -25.12
C ARG A 64 -12.37 1.70 -26.47
N CYS A 65 -11.04 1.84 -26.52
CA CYS A 65 -10.33 2.23 -27.73
C CYS A 65 -8.93 1.60 -27.88
N GLY A 66 -8.31 1.09 -26.82
CA GLY A 66 -6.94 0.58 -26.82
C GLY A 66 -6.67 -0.57 -27.80
N LEU A 67 -7.69 -1.36 -28.13
CA LEU A 67 -7.58 -2.46 -29.10
C LEU A 67 -7.20 -2.00 -30.50
N TRP A 68 -7.52 -0.76 -30.88
CA TRP A 68 -7.15 -0.22 -32.21
C TRP A 68 -5.64 -0.08 -32.39
N TYR A 69 -4.89 0.03 -31.30
CA TYR A 69 -3.48 0.40 -31.30
C TYR A 69 -2.58 -0.73 -30.79
N THR A 70 -3.13 -1.91 -30.52
CA THR A 70 -2.39 -3.04 -29.96
C THR A 70 -2.53 -4.27 -30.84
N HIS A 71 -1.40 -4.90 -31.15
CA HIS A 71 -1.41 -6.15 -31.92
C HIS A 71 -1.84 -7.32 -31.01
N PRO A 72 -2.76 -8.21 -31.42
CA PRO A 72 -3.27 -9.28 -30.56
C PRO A 72 -2.18 -10.18 -29.95
N ARG A 73 -1.08 -10.40 -30.68
CA ARG A 73 0.05 -11.22 -30.21
C ARG A 73 0.95 -10.54 -29.16
N SER A 74 0.94 -9.22 -29.06
CA SER A 74 1.73 -8.48 -28.05
C SER A 74 0.92 -8.18 -26.79
N LEU A 75 -0.37 -8.51 -26.78
CA LEU A 75 -1.29 -8.17 -25.71
C LEU A 75 -1.28 -9.23 -24.61
N ALA A 76 -1.01 -8.81 -23.37
CA ALA A 76 -1.06 -9.70 -22.21
C ALA A 76 -2.49 -9.87 -21.67
N ALA A 77 -3.29 -8.81 -21.69
CA ALA A 77 -4.68 -8.84 -21.23
C ALA A 77 -5.49 -7.67 -21.82
N THR A 78 -6.81 -7.71 -21.62
CA THR A 78 -7.70 -6.58 -21.87
C THR A 78 -8.28 -6.05 -20.56
N CYS A 79 -8.69 -4.79 -20.53
CA CYS A 79 -9.41 -4.20 -19.39
C CYS A 79 -10.59 -3.35 -19.89
N TYR A 80 -11.51 -2.99 -19.00
CA TYR A 80 -12.65 -2.15 -19.33
C TYR A 80 -12.81 -1.02 -18.31
N PHE A 81 -12.19 0.12 -18.59
CA PHE A 81 -12.37 1.36 -17.83
C PHE A 81 -13.19 2.35 -18.64
N LYS A 82 -14.44 2.60 -18.22
CA LYS A 82 -15.33 3.56 -18.88
C LYS A 82 -15.13 4.95 -18.28
N SER A 83 -15.02 5.96 -19.13
CA SER A 83 -14.84 7.36 -18.71
C SER A 83 -15.96 7.90 -17.81
N THR A 84 -17.21 7.46 -18.05
CA THR A 84 -18.37 7.91 -17.27
C THR A 84 -18.29 7.52 -15.80
N ASP A 85 -17.55 6.45 -15.48
CA ASP A 85 -17.42 5.95 -14.12
C ASP A 85 -16.52 6.86 -13.25
N GLY A 86 -15.87 7.86 -13.86
CA GLY A 86 -15.10 8.90 -13.16
C GLY A 86 -15.67 10.31 -13.31
N HIS A 87 -16.90 10.47 -13.79
CA HIS A 87 -17.54 11.78 -13.92
C HIS A 87 -18.11 12.28 -12.58
N ALA A 88 -18.16 13.61 -12.41
CA ALA A 88 -18.71 14.20 -11.20
C ALA A 88 -20.18 13.79 -11.02
N GLY A 89 -20.54 13.36 -9.81
CA GLY A 89 -21.87 12.82 -9.51
C GLY A 89 -22.03 11.32 -9.80
N ASN A 90 -21.06 10.68 -10.45
CA ASN A 90 -21.05 9.23 -10.68
C ASN A 90 -19.90 8.56 -9.93
N TRP A 91 -20.14 8.27 -8.64
CA TRP A 91 -19.16 7.66 -7.73
C TRP A 91 -19.36 6.14 -7.56
N SER A 92 -20.27 5.56 -8.35
CA SER A 92 -20.65 4.17 -8.25
C SER A 92 -19.58 3.27 -8.88
N PHE A 93 -19.04 2.34 -8.08
CA PHE A 93 -18.10 1.34 -8.55
C PHE A 93 -18.83 0.21 -9.28
N SER A 94 -18.42 -0.10 -10.51
CA SER A 94 -19.08 -1.11 -11.34
C SER A 94 -18.74 -2.54 -10.88
N THR A 95 -19.69 -3.24 -10.25
CA THR A 95 -19.51 -4.64 -9.81
C THR A 95 -19.40 -5.63 -10.97
N ALA A 96 -19.87 -5.28 -12.17
CA ALA A 96 -19.72 -6.10 -13.38
C ALA A 96 -18.38 -5.89 -14.11
N ARG A 97 -17.64 -4.81 -13.81
CA ARG A 97 -16.42 -4.40 -14.53
C ARG A 97 -15.31 -4.13 -13.53
N LEU A 98 -15.03 -5.15 -12.73
CA LEU A 98 -14.12 -5.05 -11.59
C LEU A 98 -12.66 -4.94 -12.00
N ASN A 99 -12.27 -5.43 -13.18
CA ASN A 99 -10.89 -5.48 -13.64
C ASN A 99 -9.90 -6.12 -12.62
N LEU A 100 -10.34 -7.05 -11.76
CA LEU A 100 -9.49 -7.63 -10.70
C LEU A 100 -8.28 -8.39 -11.26
N HIS A 101 -8.46 -9.03 -12.42
CA HIS A 101 -7.38 -9.72 -13.13
C HIS A 101 -6.22 -8.78 -13.47
N LEU A 102 -6.50 -7.49 -13.69
CA LEU A 102 -5.46 -6.48 -13.93
C LEU A 102 -4.65 -6.17 -12.67
N ALA A 103 -5.29 -6.15 -11.49
CA ALA A 103 -4.60 -5.95 -10.22
C ALA A 103 -3.64 -7.12 -9.93
N LEU A 104 -4.07 -8.35 -10.22
CA LEU A 104 -3.23 -9.55 -10.08
C LEU A 104 -2.05 -9.50 -11.05
N LEU A 105 -2.32 -9.27 -12.34
CA LEU A 105 -1.29 -9.15 -13.37
C LEU A 105 -0.25 -8.08 -13.03
N ALA A 106 -0.70 -6.89 -12.61
CA ALA A 106 0.20 -5.80 -12.23
C ALA A 106 0.99 -6.13 -10.95
N GLY A 107 0.38 -6.80 -9.97
CA GLY A 107 1.07 -7.22 -8.75
C GLY A 107 2.18 -8.25 -9.02
N GLU A 108 1.93 -9.22 -9.90
CA GLU A 108 2.89 -10.25 -10.28
C GLU A 108 4.05 -9.71 -11.12
N ARG A 109 3.78 -8.73 -11.99
CA ARG A 109 4.75 -8.17 -12.94
C ARG A 109 5.38 -6.86 -12.49
N GLY A 110 5.01 -6.34 -11.33
CA GLY A 110 5.47 -5.05 -10.81
C GLY A 110 4.85 -3.83 -11.51
N GLY A 111 3.84 -4.02 -12.37
CA GLY A 111 3.13 -2.98 -13.09
C GLY A 111 2.47 -3.48 -14.38
N CYS A 112 1.89 -2.57 -15.16
CA CYS A 112 1.41 -2.82 -16.52
C CYS A 112 1.32 -1.50 -17.32
N ILE A 113 1.29 -1.61 -18.64
CA ILE A 113 1.06 -0.48 -19.56
C ILE A 113 -0.35 -0.59 -20.10
N ILE A 114 -1.19 0.41 -19.83
CA ILE A 114 -2.58 0.44 -20.32
C ILE A 114 -2.67 1.37 -21.52
N VAL A 115 -3.21 0.86 -22.63
CA VAL A 115 -3.42 1.60 -23.87
C VAL A 115 -4.88 2.03 -23.97
N ASP A 116 -5.09 3.32 -24.23
CA ASP A 116 -6.40 3.91 -24.51
C ASP A 116 -6.20 5.17 -25.38
N SER A 117 -7.28 5.71 -25.93
CA SER A 117 -7.22 6.93 -26.76
C SER A 117 -7.86 8.12 -26.06
N THR A 118 -7.43 9.33 -26.41
CA THR A 118 -8.08 10.56 -25.99
C THR A 118 -8.32 11.50 -27.16
N ARG A 119 -9.16 12.52 -26.94
CA ARG A 119 -9.46 13.53 -27.95
C ARG A 119 -8.37 14.61 -27.96
N LYS A 120 -8.16 15.22 -29.14
CA LYS A 120 -7.27 16.37 -29.30
C LYS A 120 -7.57 17.46 -28.25
N GLY A 121 -6.51 17.94 -27.59
CA GLY A 121 -6.60 18.95 -26.53
C GLY A 121 -6.70 18.39 -25.11
N LYS A 122 -6.85 17.07 -24.95
CA LYS A 122 -6.71 16.40 -23.65
C LYS A 122 -5.36 15.68 -23.56
N ARG A 123 -4.70 15.76 -22.41
CA ARG A 123 -3.46 15.01 -22.14
C ARG A 123 -3.70 13.52 -21.93
N PHE A 124 -4.80 13.17 -21.25
CA PHE A 124 -5.20 11.79 -20.95
C PHE A 124 -6.71 11.62 -21.14
N PRO A 125 -7.21 10.40 -21.41
CA PRO A 125 -8.63 10.13 -21.33
C PRO A 125 -9.12 10.18 -19.88
N ASP A 126 -10.43 10.40 -19.71
CA ASP A 126 -11.05 10.45 -18.37
C ASP A 126 -10.96 9.07 -17.67
N SER A 127 -10.88 7.98 -18.43
CA SER A 127 -10.63 6.62 -17.91
C SER A 127 -9.31 6.56 -17.13
N MET A 128 -8.23 7.12 -17.68
CA MET A 128 -6.91 7.15 -17.04
C MET A 128 -6.79 8.20 -15.94
N SER A 129 -7.36 9.38 -16.14
CA SER A 129 -7.21 10.50 -15.19
C SER A 129 -8.19 10.45 -14.01
N LYS A 130 -9.30 9.71 -14.11
CA LYS A 130 -10.33 9.64 -13.07
C LYS A 130 -10.73 8.21 -12.73
N THR A 131 -11.18 7.42 -13.70
CA THR A 131 -11.75 6.08 -13.43
C THR A 131 -10.72 5.12 -12.81
N ILE A 132 -9.52 5.00 -13.38
CA ILE A 132 -8.44 4.14 -12.86
C ILE A 132 -8.01 4.60 -11.45
N PRO A 133 -7.72 5.88 -11.18
CA PRO A 133 -7.44 6.35 -9.82
C PRO A 133 -8.53 6.04 -8.79
N ILE A 134 -9.80 6.20 -9.15
CA ILE A 134 -10.94 5.83 -8.29
C ILE A 134 -10.94 4.33 -8.04
N TRP A 135 -10.74 3.52 -9.08
CA TRP A 135 -10.65 2.06 -8.99
C TRP A 135 -9.52 1.61 -8.05
N CYS A 136 -8.30 2.14 -8.22
CA CYS A 136 -7.17 1.87 -7.32
C CYS A 136 -7.53 2.25 -5.87
N SER A 137 -8.16 3.41 -5.68
CA SER A 137 -8.55 3.90 -4.36
C SER A 137 -9.57 2.98 -3.67
N VAL A 138 -10.56 2.48 -4.42
CA VAL A 138 -11.57 1.53 -3.92
C VAL A 138 -10.92 0.21 -3.53
N LEU A 139 -10.08 -0.36 -4.39
CA LEU A 139 -9.38 -1.61 -4.09
C LEU A 139 -8.46 -1.49 -2.88
N ASN A 140 -7.66 -0.41 -2.80
CA ASN A 140 -6.77 -0.18 -1.68
C ASN A 140 -7.54 -0.07 -0.36
N ARG A 141 -8.68 0.65 -0.34
CA ARG A 141 -9.53 0.76 0.85
C ARG A 141 -10.23 -0.55 1.20
N ALA A 142 -10.68 -1.32 0.21
CA ALA A 142 -11.30 -2.63 0.44
C ALA A 142 -10.30 -3.61 1.05
N ILE A 143 -9.07 -3.67 0.51
CA ILE A 143 -7.99 -4.51 1.04
C ILE A 143 -7.61 -4.07 2.46
N GLN A 144 -7.48 -2.76 2.71
CA GLN A 144 -7.22 -2.24 4.04
C GLN A 144 -8.29 -2.67 5.04
N ARG A 145 -9.58 -2.51 4.69
CA ARG A 145 -10.69 -2.95 5.54
C ARG A 145 -10.70 -4.45 5.77
N HIS A 146 -10.39 -5.24 4.75
CA HIS A 146 -10.30 -6.69 4.90
C HIS A 146 -9.17 -7.09 5.86
N ARG A 147 -7.99 -6.46 5.73
CA ARG A 147 -6.87 -6.65 6.66
C ARG A 147 -7.23 -6.23 8.09
N LEU A 148 -7.93 -5.11 8.26
CA LEU A 148 -8.44 -4.68 9.57
C LEU A 148 -9.48 -5.65 10.14
N ARG A 149 -10.37 -6.22 9.31
CA ARG A 149 -11.34 -7.22 9.77
C ARG A 149 -10.69 -8.54 10.14
N ALA A 150 -9.70 -9.00 9.37
CA ALA A 150 -8.88 -10.13 9.74
C ALA A 150 -8.13 -9.88 11.06
N SER A 151 -7.69 -8.62 11.28
CA SER A 151 -7.15 -8.19 12.57
C SER A 151 -8.21 -8.08 13.67
N ASN A 152 -9.47 -7.80 13.37
CA ASN A 152 -10.57 -7.81 14.34
C ASN A 152 -11.05 -9.23 14.66
N GLN A 153 -10.70 -10.24 13.85
CA GLN A 153 -10.88 -11.65 14.24
C GLN A 153 -9.94 -12.04 15.39
N VAL A 154 -8.81 -11.34 15.53
CA VAL A 154 -7.99 -11.37 16.76
C VAL A 154 -8.72 -10.68 17.93
N ALA A 155 -9.70 -9.80 17.69
CA ALA A 155 -10.43 -9.11 18.76
C ALA A 155 -11.37 -10.02 19.56
N ASP A 156 -11.84 -11.14 18.99
CA ASP A 156 -12.55 -12.17 19.77
C ASP A 156 -11.58 -12.91 20.72
N ASP A 157 -10.30 -13.06 20.35
CA ASP A 157 -9.24 -13.54 21.27
C ASP A 157 -8.83 -12.49 22.32
N LEU A 158 -9.13 -11.19 22.08
CA LEU A 158 -8.90 -10.11 23.05
C LEU A 158 -9.93 -10.08 24.19
N ALA A 159 -11.03 -10.82 24.10
CA ALA A 159 -12.03 -10.90 25.18
C ALA A 159 -11.47 -11.50 26.48
N ASP A 160 -10.34 -12.20 26.40
CA ASP A 160 -9.61 -12.79 27.53
C ASP A 160 -8.40 -11.93 27.98
N VAL A 161 -8.30 -10.68 27.54
CA VAL A 161 -7.20 -9.77 27.89
C VAL A 161 -7.69 -8.69 28.84
N ASP A 162 -6.99 -8.54 29.96
CA ASP A 162 -7.32 -7.51 30.96
C ASP A 162 -6.72 -6.16 30.63
N CYS A 163 -5.52 -6.11 30.03
CA CYS A 163 -4.83 -4.87 29.70
C CYS A 163 -3.93 -4.97 28.47
N ILE A 164 -3.66 -3.83 27.83
CA ILE A 164 -2.93 -3.74 26.56
C ILE A 164 -1.71 -2.84 26.72
N LEU A 165 -0.55 -3.36 26.34
CA LEU A 165 0.70 -2.64 26.19
C LEU A 165 1.02 -2.48 24.69
N ASN A 166 0.68 -1.32 24.16
CA ASN A 166 0.87 -0.99 22.76
C ASN A 166 2.20 -0.27 22.54
N CYS A 167 3.08 -0.88 21.74
CA CYS A 167 4.40 -0.34 21.43
C CYS A 167 4.45 0.42 20.09
N ASP A 168 3.28 0.78 19.52
CA ASP A 168 3.18 1.58 18.30
C ASP A 168 2.66 3.01 18.57
N SER A 169 2.89 3.89 17.59
CA SER A 169 2.53 5.32 17.60
C SER A 169 1.33 5.68 16.71
N THR A 170 0.79 4.73 15.93
CA THR A 170 -0.20 5.01 14.89
C THR A 170 -1.60 4.46 15.18
N SER A 171 -1.70 3.43 15.99
CA SER A 171 -2.97 2.82 16.40
C SER A 171 -3.55 3.52 17.63
N ARG A 172 -4.48 4.46 17.41
CA ARG A 172 -5.28 5.05 18.51
C ARG A 172 -6.44 4.13 18.85
N LEU A 173 -6.38 3.48 20.01
CA LEU A 173 -7.56 2.88 20.63
C LEU A 173 -8.41 3.97 21.30
N PRO A 174 -9.74 3.76 21.48
CA PRO A 174 -10.61 4.76 22.08
C PRO A 174 -10.18 5.07 23.52
N SER A 175 -10.13 6.37 23.84
CA SER A 175 -9.57 6.99 25.04
C SER A 175 -10.32 6.73 26.37
N SER A 176 -11.07 5.63 26.50
CA SER A 176 -11.89 5.34 27.69
C SER A 176 -11.25 4.35 28.67
N SER A 177 -10.04 3.88 28.42
CA SER A 177 -9.34 2.90 29.25
C SER A 177 -8.50 3.58 30.35
N SER A 178 -8.67 3.17 31.60
CA SER A 178 -7.84 3.62 32.75
C SER A 178 -6.34 3.40 32.48
N GLU A 179 -5.46 4.19 33.11
CA GLU A 179 -3.99 4.04 32.97
C GLU A 179 -3.47 2.63 33.28
N ASN A 180 -4.22 1.85 34.07
CA ASN A 180 -3.88 0.47 34.39
C ASN A 180 -4.32 -0.52 33.31
N SER A 181 -5.26 -0.16 32.42
CA SER A 181 -5.80 -1.04 31.38
C SER A 181 -5.16 -0.83 30.00
N TYR A 182 -4.57 0.33 29.75
CA TYR A 182 -3.93 0.64 28.47
C TYR A 182 -2.68 1.49 28.68
N LEU A 183 -1.56 1.06 28.11
CA LEU A 183 -0.36 1.88 27.97
C LEU A 183 0.07 1.93 26.51
N GLU A 184 0.14 3.15 25.98
CA GLU A 184 0.73 3.43 24.68
C GLU A 184 2.15 3.94 24.85
N ILE A 185 3.07 3.30 24.15
CA ILE A 185 4.46 3.68 24.07
C ILE A 185 4.77 3.88 22.59
N ALA A 186 4.89 5.14 22.19
CA ALA A 186 5.26 5.53 20.83
C ALA A 186 6.75 5.20 20.55
N ILE A 187 7.07 3.91 20.40
CA ILE A 187 8.40 3.44 20.01
C ILE A 187 8.52 3.61 18.50
N VAL A 188 9.31 4.59 18.09
CA VAL A 188 9.56 4.83 16.67
C VAL A 188 10.69 3.93 16.17
N GLY A 189 10.66 3.61 14.87
CA GLY A 189 11.72 2.83 14.24
C GLY A 189 13.08 3.53 14.30
N SER A 190 14.15 2.75 14.12
CA SER A 190 15.54 3.21 14.27
C SER A 190 15.95 4.34 13.32
N LYS A 191 15.19 4.58 12.24
CA LYS A 191 15.39 5.70 11.31
C LYS A 191 15.03 7.06 11.94
N ASN A 192 14.13 7.07 12.91
CA ASN A 192 13.58 8.29 13.52
C ASN A 192 14.25 8.58 14.88
N ASP A 193 14.28 7.59 15.77
CA ASP A 193 15.04 7.65 17.02
C ASP A 193 15.65 6.28 17.32
N ARG A 194 16.96 6.19 17.15
CA ARG A 194 17.74 4.97 17.35
C ARG A 194 17.59 4.39 18.76
N PHE A 195 17.36 5.22 19.77
CA PHE A 195 17.29 4.82 21.18
C PHE A 195 15.85 4.87 21.74
N SER A 196 14.84 5.01 20.87
CA SER A 196 13.45 5.10 21.29
C SER A 196 12.99 3.90 22.12
N LEU A 197 13.39 2.68 21.71
CA LEU A 197 13.12 1.46 22.45
C LEU A 197 13.75 1.53 23.85
N LEU A 198 15.06 1.79 23.93
CA LEU A 198 15.81 1.86 25.19
C LEU A 198 15.18 2.84 26.20
N LYS A 199 14.80 4.05 25.75
CA LYS A 199 14.21 5.09 26.61
C LYS A 199 12.85 4.68 27.20
N ASN A 200 12.14 3.80 26.51
CA ASN A 200 10.77 3.44 26.88
C ASN A 200 10.64 2.08 27.58
N LEU A 201 11.69 1.24 27.57
CA LEU A 201 11.71 -0.04 28.29
C LEU A 201 11.34 0.07 29.78
N PRO A 202 11.79 1.07 30.55
CA PRO A 202 11.36 1.22 31.95
C PRO A 202 9.84 1.36 32.09
N LYS A 203 9.19 2.11 31.20
CA LYS A 203 7.73 2.32 31.25
C LYS A 203 6.99 1.02 30.96
N ALA A 204 7.45 0.28 29.94
CA ALA A 204 6.89 -1.02 29.55
C ALA A 204 6.97 -2.04 30.70
N ILE A 205 8.15 -2.16 31.33
CA ILE A 205 8.37 -3.09 32.44
C ILE A 205 7.54 -2.71 33.65
N ASN A 206 7.52 -1.43 34.04
CA ASN A 206 6.72 -0.96 35.18
C ASN A 206 5.21 -1.21 34.98
N PHE A 207 4.72 -1.08 33.74
CA PHE A 207 3.32 -1.40 33.42
C PHE A 207 3.06 -2.91 33.48
N ALA A 208 3.97 -3.71 32.93
CA ALA A 208 3.87 -5.17 32.98
C ALA A 208 3.90 -5.67 34.42
N GLN A 209 4.83 -5.18 35.23
CA GLN A 209 5.02 -5.55 36.63
C GLN A 209 3.73 -5.31 37.45
N ARG A 210 3.19 -4.08 37.41
CA ARG A 210 1.96 -3.72 38.13
C ARG A 210 0.77 -4.60 37.75
N ASN A 211 0.62 -4.92 36.47
CA ASN A 211 -0.49 -5.75 35.98
C ASN A 211 -0.30 -7.24 36.28
N LEU A 212 0.93 -7.76 36.20
CA LEU A 212 1.25 -9.15 36.52
C LEU A 212 1.09 -9.42 38.02
N ILE A 213 1.47 -8.47 38.90
CA ILE A 213 1.18 -8.54 40.35
C ILE A 213 -0.32 -8.66 40.59
N ALA A 214 -1.14 -7.90 39.84
CA ALA A 214 -2.59 -7.98 39.88
C ALA A 214 -3.18 -9.21 39.18
N ARG A 215 -2.34 -10.14 38.70
CA ARG A 215 -2.73 -11.36 37.95
C ARG A 215 -3.54 -11.09 36.69
N ARG A 216 -3.28 -9.96 36.04
CA ARG A 216 -3.97 -9.54 34.81
C ARG A 216 -3.27 -10.07 33.57
N LYS A 217 -4.04 -10.51 32.58
CA LYS A 217 -3.57 -10.93 31.27
C LYS A 217 -3.22 -9.71 30.42
N ILE A 218 -1.98 -9.65 29.96
CA ILE A 218 -1.43 -8.51 29.21
C ILE A 218 -1.29 -8.87 27.74
N LEU A 219 -1.92 -8.10 26.86
CA LEU A 219 -1.63 -8.13 25.43
C LEU A 219 -0.49 -7.17 25.12
N LEU A 220 0.59 -7.69 24.53
CA LEU A 220 1.70 -6.90 24.04
C LEU A 220 1.68 -6.85 22.51
N CYS A 221 1.58 -5.65 21.93
CA CYS A 221 1.49 -5.48 20.48
C CYS A 221 2.37 -4.36 19.93
N CYS A 222 2.66 -4.44 18.64
CA CYS A 222 3.24 -3.36 17.83
C CYS A 222 2.69 -3.47 16.40
N GLN A 223 3.08 -2.55 15.51
CA GLN A 223 2.56 -2.46 14.14
C GLN A 223 2.61 -3.79 13.35
N THR A 224 3.67 -4.58 13.51
CA THR A 224 3.87 -5.83 12.76
C THR A 224 3.75 -7.07 13.63
N GLY A 225 3.94 -6.95 14.94
CA GLY A 225 4.08 -8.10 15.84
C GLY A 225 5.40 -8.87 15.68
N GLU A 226 6.37 -8.36 14.91
CA GLU A 226 7.57 -9.12 14.53
C GLU A 226 8.84 -8.66 15.26
N ASP A 227 9.00 -7.37 15.59
CA ASP A 227 10.28 -6.82 16.09
C ASP A 227 10.14 -6.14 17.46
N ILE A 228 9.51 -4.96 17.52
CA ILE A 228 9.46 -4.14 18.74
C ILE A 228 8.76 -4.86 19.88
N SER A 229 7.56 -5.41 19.65
CA SER A 229 6.82 -6.16 20.67
C SER A 229 7.64 -7.37 21.14
N ILE A 230 8.31 -8.09 20.25
CA ILE A 230 9.19 -9.21 20.62
C ILE A 230 10.33 -8.75 21.54
N CYS A 231 10.95 -7.61 21.24
CA CYS A 231 12.01 -7.04 22.06
C CYS A 231 11.51 -6.60 23.45
N VAL A 232 10.31 -6.00 23.52
CA VAL A 232 9.69 -5.61 24.79
C VAL A 232 9.28 -6.85 25.60
N ALA A 233 8.71 -7.88 24.97
CA ALA A 233 8.41 -9.17 25.60
C ALA A 233 9.66 -9.80 26.19
N LEU A 234 10.77 -9.78 25.43
CA LEU A 234 12.05 -10.29 25.88
C LEU A 234 12.56 -9.54 27.10
N ALA A 235 12.43 -8.21 27.15
CA ALA A 235 12.80 -7.41 28.31
C ALA A 235 11.94 -7.76 29.54
N ILE A 236 10.62 -7.81 29.37
CA ILE A 236 9.65 -8.16 30.44
C ILE A 236 9.92 -9.55 30.99
N ILE A 237 10.00 -10.56 30.12
CA ILE A 237 10.27 -11.93 30.52
C ILE A 237 11.60 -12.00 31.25
N THR A 238 12.67 -11.40 30.70
CA THR A 238 14.00 -11.43 31.34
C THR A 238 14.01 -10.77 32.71
N ARG A 239 13.26 -9.69 32.89
CA ARG A 239 13.27 -8.88 34.12
C ARG A 239 12.35 -9.40 35.24
N LEU A 240 11.26 -10.07 34.90
CA LEU A 240 10.16 -10.38 35.83
C LEU A 240 9.84 -11.88 35.98
N PHE A 241 10.52 -12.76 35.23
CA PHE A 241 10.29 -14.19 35.27
C PHE A 241 11.59 -14.96 35.49
N ASN A 242 11.49 -16.06 36.23
CA ASN A 242 12.59 -17.00 36.42
C ASN A 242 12.84 -17.87 35.16
N ASP A 243 13.83 -18.75 35.24
CA ASP A 243 14.21 -19.67 34.16
C ASP A 243 13.17 -20.77 33.88
N SER A 244 12.33 -21.12 34.87
CA SER A 244 11.18 -22.00 34.69
C SER A 244 9.97 -21.33 34.01
N GLY A 245 10.01 -20.01 33.81
CA GLY A 245 8.91 -19.25 33.21
C GLY A 245 7.81 -18.86 34.20
N CYS A 246 8.07 -18.92 35.51
CA CYS A 246 7.17 -18.43 36.54
C CYS A 246 7.46 -16.95 36.85
N PHE A 247 6.39 -16.17 37.04
CA PHE A 247 6.50 -14.78 37.49
C PHE A 247 7.00 -14.74 38.93
N ASP A 248 8.11 -14.03 39.15
CA ASP A 248 8.80 -13.93 40.44
C ASP A 248 9.18 -12.49 40.79
N ASP A 249 8.56 -11.52 40.09
CA ASP A 249 8.77 -10.08 40.26
C ASP A 249 10.25 -9.63 40.12
N GLY A 250 11.09 -10.47 39.53
CA GLY A 250 12.51 -10.20 39.32
C GLY A 250 13.45 -10.69 40.42
N ASP A 251 12.99 -11.52 41.34
CA ASP A 251 13.87 -12.16 42.34
C ASP A 251 15.02 -12.95 41.69
N TYR A 252 14.74 -13.72 40.64
CA TYR A 252 15.75 -14.46 39.88
C TYR A 252 16.70 -13.53 39.13
N PHE A 253 16.19 -12.40 38.62
CA PHE A 253 16.97 -11.40 37.89
C PHE A 253 18.06 -10.77 38.77
N VAL A 254 17.72 -10.44 40.02
CA VAL A 254 18.68 -9.88 40.99
C VAL A 254 19.78 -10.91 41.31
N LYS A 255 19.41 -12.18 41.48
CA LYS A 255 20.32 -13.25 41.94
C LYS A 255 21.30 -13.77 40.87
N ARG A 256 21.05 -13.57 39.57
CA ARG A 256 21.85 -14.20 38.50
C ARG A 256 22.25 -13.25 37.38
N ASP A 257 23.45 -13.45 36.82
CA ASP A 257 23.96 -12.62 35.74
C ASP A 257 23.27 -12.89 34.40
N ILE A 258 23.02 -11.81 33.67
CA ILE A 258 22.37 -11.85 32.37
C ILE A 258 23.44 -12.13 31.32
N THR A 259 23.41 -13.35 30.79
CA THR A 259 24.29 -13.72 29.69
C THR A 259 23.57 -13.60 28.35
N LYS A 260 24.35 -13.44 27.28
CA LYS A 260 23.82 -13.51 25.89
C LYS A 260 23.14 -14.85 25.61
N LEU A 261 23.60 -15.94 26.25
CA LEU A 261 22.99 -17.26 26.11
C LEU A 261 21.59 -17.28 26.73
N GLU A 262 21.42 -16.67 27.90
CA GLU A 262 20.13 -16.58 28.58
C GLU A 262 19.10 -15.80 27.76
N MET A 263 19.49 -14.64 27.22
CA MET A 263 18.60 -13.89 26.33
C MET A 263 18.19 -14.69 25.09
N ARG A 264 19.12 -15.49 24.52
CA ARG A 264 18.78 -16.35 23.37
C ARG A 264 17.78 -17.43 23.76
N LYS A 265 17.93 -18.07 24.92
CA LYS A 265 16.96 -19.08 25.41
C LYS A 265 15.56 -18.48 25.56
N ARG A 266 15.46 -17.31 26.18
CA ARG A 266 14.18 -16.59 26.34
C ARG A 266 13.58 -16.15 25.00
N LEU A 267 14.41 -15.71 24.05
CA LEU A 267 13.95 -15.39 22.70
C LEU A 267 13.41 -16.63 21.97
N VAL A 268 14.09 -17.77 22.07
CA VAL A 268 13.61 -19.03 21.48
C VAL A 268 12.27 -19.45 22.08
N PHE A 269 12.09 -19.27 23.40
CA PHE A 269 10.81 -19.49 24.06
C PHE A 269 9.70 -18.60 23.48
N ILE A 270 9.97 -17.30 23.28
CA ILE A 270 9.01 -16.39 22.64
C ILE A 270 8.68 -16.85 21.22
N CYS A 271 9.68 -17.22 20.42
CA CYS A 271 9.48 -17.67 19.04
C CYS A 271 8.65 -18.96 18.93
N LYS A 272 8.58 -19.78 19.99
CA LYS A 272 7.68 -20.94 20.04
C LYS A 272 6.22 -20.53 19.89
N TYR A 273 5.84 -19.37 20.42
CA TYR A 273 4.46 -18.86 20.40
C TYR A 273 4.27 -17.74 19.37
N ALA A 274 5.32 -16.97 19.08
CA ALA A 274 5.33 -15.92 18.06
C ALA A 274 6.15 -16.37 16.84
N ILE A 275 5.53 -17.20 15.98
CA ILE A 275 6.21 -17.82 14.82
C ILE A 275 6.81 -16.82 13.81
N ASN A 276 6.26 -15.61 13.74
CA ASN A 276 6.70 -14.54 12.85
C ASN A 276 7.73 -13.60 13.51
N ALA A 277 8.23 -13.92 14.71
CA ALA A 277 9.21 -13.11 15.41
C ALA A 277 10.50 -12.92 14.59
N ARG A 278 10.81 -11.67 14.28
CA ARG A 278 11.98 -11.21 13.52
C ARG A 278 12.60 -9.96 14.18
N PRO A 279 13.06 -10.04 15.44
CA PRO A 279 13.64 -8.90 16.12
C PRO A 279 14.96 -8.47 15.48
N SER A 280 15.14 -7.17 15.29
CA SER A 280 16.36 -6.66 14.68
C SER A 280 17.55 -6.79 15.64
N ARG A 281 18.74 -7.08 15.08
CA ARG A 281 19.98 -7.17 15.87
C ARG A 281 20.26 -5.88 16.68
N GLY A 282 19.87 -4.72 16.12
CA GLY A 282 19.99 -3.43 16.79
C GLY A 282 19.12 -3.33 18.04
N ASN A 283 17.86 -3.75 17.95
CA ASN A 283 16.93 -3.72 19.08
C ASN A 283 17.32 -4.73 20.16
N LEU A 284 17.72 -5.94 19.78
CA LEU A 284 18.22 -6.95 20.75
C LEU A 284 19.42 -6.44 21.55
N ARG A 285 20.34 -5.69 20.90
CA ARG A 285 21.48 -5.05 21.59
C ARG A 285 21.03 -3.98 22.58
N GLN A 286 20.00 -3.20 22.24
CA GLN A 286 19.44 -2.21 23.16
C GLN A 286 18.79 -2.88 24.37
N VAL A 287 18.03 -3.95 24.19
CA VAL A 287 17.43 -4.71 25.30
C VAL A 287 18.51 -5.30 26.20
N TYR A 288 19.55 -5.94 25.63
CA TYR A 288 20.66 -6.46 26.42
C TYR A 288 21.35 -5.36 27.23
N GLY A 289 21.68 -4.23 26.58
CA GLY A 289 22.33 -3.10 27.24
C GLY A 289 21.47 -2.49 28.35
N PHE A 290 20.16 -2.38 28.13
CA PHE A 290 19.21 -1.94 29.14
C PHE A 290 19.25 -2.83 30.39
N LEU A 291 19.09 -4.14 30.21
CA LEU A 291 19.00 -5.08 31.33
C LEU A 291 20.32 -5.18 32.11
N CYS A 292 21.47 -5.10 31.43
CA CYS A 292 22.77 -5.05 32.10
C CYS A 292 22.91 -3.79 32.97
N ASN A 293 22.48 -2.63 32.47
CA ASN A 293 22.54 -1.37 33.23
C ASN A 293 21.57 -1.37 34.41
N GLU A 294 20.35 -1.85 34.21
CA GLU A 294 19.33 -1.96 35.26
C GLU A 294 19.81 -2.89 36.40
N LYS A 295 20.43 -4.02 36.05
CA LYS A 295 21.02 -4.90 37.05
C LYS A 295 22.14 -4.22 37.85
N ALA A 296 23.02 -3.49 37.17
CA ALA A 296 24.10 -2.77 37.84
C ALA A 296 23.55 -1.77 38.88
N GLN A 297 22.41 -1.14 38.61
CA GLN A 297 21.74 -0.22 39.54
C GLN A 297 21.09 -0.91 40.74
N LEU A 298 20.64 -2.16 40.59
CA LEU A 298 20.00 -2.95 41.67
C LEU A 298 21.02 -3.65 42.58
N CYS A 299 22.27 -3.80 42.13
CA CYS A 299 23.36 -4.38 42.93
C CYS A 299 24.18 -3.33 43.70
N CYS A 300 23.89 -2.04 43.53
CA CYS A 300 24.45 -0.93 44.30
C CYS A 300 23.54 -0.55 45.46
#